data_AF-A0A1J3IUK0-F1
#
_entry.id   AF-A0A1J3IUK0-F1
#
_cell.length_a   1.000
_cell.length_b   1.000
_cell.length_c   1.000
_cell.angle_alpha   90.00
_cell.angle_beta   90.00
_cell.angle_gamma   90.00
#
_symmetry.space_group_name_H-M   'P 1'
#
loop_
_entity.id
_entity.type
_entity.pdbx_description
1 polymer ?
#
loop_
_entity_poly.entity_id
_entity_poly.type
_entity_poly.pdbx_seq_one_letter_code
_entity_poly.pdbx_strand_id
1 'polypeptide(L)' 'MWGEKNAAAEPEYATAKIAVWWDMNDCPIPEGYDARRVRPSIEAAFKKLGYSGPVSITAYGDLKATPVHLLRGLSSTGV' A
#
# COMPACT_ATOMS: atom_id res chain seq x y z
N MET A 1 -11.94 -15.69 -7.35
CA MET A 1 -12.75 -14.55 -6.87
C MET A 1 -12.16 -14.11 -5.54
N TRP A 2 -11.43 -12.99 -5.51
CA TRP A 2 -10.79 -12.49 -4.29
C TRP A 2 -11.88 -11.93 -3.37
N GLY A 3 -12.38 -12.76 -2.46
CA GLY A 3 -13.51 -12.44 -1.57
C GLY A 3 -13.30 -12.93 -0.14
N GLU A 4 -12.09 -13.37 0.20
CA GLU A 4 -11.76 -13.63 1.60
C GLU A 4 -11.61 -12.30 2.34
N LYS A 5 -12.32 -12.18 3.45
CA LYS A 5 -12.21 -11.01 4.33
C LYS A 5 -10.83 -11.04 4.96
N ASN A 6 -10.11 -9.91 4.91
CA ASN A 6 -8.85 -9.77 5.62
C ASN A 6 -9.08 -10.02 7.12
N ALA A 7 -8.23 -10.84 7.73
CA ALA A 7 -8.31 -11.15 9.16
C ALA A 7 -8.05 -9.89 10.01
N ALA A 8 -8.77 -9.78 11.12
CA ALA A 8 -8.44 -8.79 12.14
C ALA A 8 -7.12 -9.16 12.83
N ALA A 9 -6.41 -8.16 13.34
CA ALA A 9 -5.17 -8.34 14.06
C ALA A 9 -5.39 -9.10 15.36
N GLU A 10 -4.63 -10.18 15.55
CA GLU A 10 -4.51 -10.80 16.86
C GLU A 10 -3.67 -9.90 17.79
N PRO A 11 -3.89 -9.92 19.12
CA PRO A 11 -3.20 -9.03 20.05
C PRO A 11 -1.67 -9.06 19.94
N GLU A 12 -1.09 -10.22 19.62
CA GLU A 12 0.36 -10.38 19.45
C GLU A 12 0.91 -9.70 18.18
N TYR A 13 0.09 -9.48 17.16
CA TYR A 13 0.50 -8.85 15.90
C TYR A 13 0.01 -7.41 15.74
N ALA A 14 -0.85 -6.90 16.63
CA ALA A 14 -1.45 -5.57 16.51
C ALA A 14 -0.41 -4.46 16.29
N THR A 15 0.75 -4.53 16.95
CA THR A 15 1.84 -3.55 16.82
C THR A 15 3.05 -4.04 16.04
N ALA A 16 2.96 -5.22 15.40
CA ALA A 16 4.05 -5.79 14.63
C ALA A 16 4.38 -4.93 13.40
N LYS A 17 5.63 -5.00 12.93
CA LYS A 17 6.04 -4.32 11.69
C LYS A 17 5.28 -4.91 10.52
N ILE A 18 4.76 -4.04 9.65
CA ILE A 18 3.99 -4.42 8.47
C ILE A 18 4.85 -4.17 7.23
N ALA A 19 5.02 -5.19 6.41
CA ALA A 19 5.67 -5.09 5.11
C ALA A 19 4.64 -5.28 4.00
N VAL A 20 4.55 -4.32 3.08
CA VAL A 20 3.68 -4.37 1.91
C VAL A 20 4.54 -4.51 0.66
N TRP A 21 4.29 -5.55 -0.11
CA TRP A 21 4.92 -5.80 -1.41
C TRP A 21 3.85 -5.61 -2.47
N TRP A 22 4.03 -4.60 -3.32
CA TRP A 22 3.02 -4.18 -4.27
C TRP A 22 3.55 -4.28 -5.70
N ASP A 23 2.94 -5.19 -6.48
CA ASP A 23 3.13 -5.28 -7.92
C ASP A 23 2.31 -4.21 -8.65
N MET A 24 2.98 -3.19 -9.18
CA MET A 24 2.33 -2.11 -9.93
C MET A 24 1.96 -2.51 -11.36
N ASN A 25 2.48 -3.62 -11.90
CA ASN A 25 2.11 -4.09 -13.22
C ASN A 25 0.73 -4.75 -13.18
N ASP A 26 0.51 -5.61 -12.19
CA ASP A 26 -0.78 -6.31 -12.00
C ASP A 26 -1.81 -5.44 -11.28
N CYS A 27 -1.36 -4.52 -10.41
CA CYS A 27 -2.21 -3.60 -9.66
C CYS A 27 -1.78 -2.15 -9.86
N PRO A 28 -1.92 -1.56 -11.06
CA PRO A 28 -1.49 -0.19 -11.34
C PRO A 28 -2.36 0.83 -10.59
N ILE A 29 -1.84 2.06 -10.47
CA ILE A 29 -2.65 3.19 -10.01
C ILE A 29 -3.70 3.52 -11.06
N PRO A 30 -5.00 3.59 -10.72
CA PRO A 30 -6.04 3.95 -11.66
C PRO A 30 -5.85 5.38 -12.22
N GLU A 31 -6.29 5.59 -13.45
CA GLU A 31 -6.24 6.91 -14.07
C GLU A 31 -7.00 7.97 -13.25
N GLY A 32 -6.43 9.16 -13.13
CA GLY A 32 -6.99 10.26 -12.34
C GLY A 32 -6.86 10.11 -10.83
N TYR A 33 -6.31 8.99 -10.32
CA TYR A 33 -6.07 8.79 -8.90
C TYR A 33 -4.78 9.48 -8.44
N ASP A 34 -4.83 10.16 -7.29
CA ASP A 34 -3.64 10.77 -6.70
C ASP A 34 -2.77 9.71 -6.02
N ALA A 35 -1.60 9.44 -6.60
CA ALA A 35 -0.63 8.49 -6.08
C ALA A 35 -0.25 8.73 -4.61
N ARG A 36 -0.31 9.97 -4.13
CA ARG A 36 -0.02 10.32 -2.71
C ARG A 36 -1.04 9.72 -1.75
N ARG A 37 -2.20 9.27 -2.24
CA ARG A 37 -3.25 8.64 -1.43
C ARG A 37 -3.06 7.14 -1.22
N VAL A 38 -2.11 6.50 -1.92
CA VAL A 38 -1.87 5.05 -1.80
C VAL A 38 -1.48 4.68 -0.37
N ARG A 39 -0.40 5.26 0.16
CA ARG A 39 0.08 4.99 1.53
C ARG A 39 -1.00 5.22 2.61
N PRO A 40 -1.65 6.41 2.71
CA PRO A 40 -2.65 6.63 3.75
C PRO A 40 -3.89 5.74 3.59
N SER A 41 -4.23 5.31 2.37
CA SER A 41 -5.33 4.36 2.16
C SER A 41 -5.00 2.96 2.68
N ILE A 42 -3.76 2.50 2.43
CA ILE A 42 -3.25 1.22 2.95
C ILE A 42 -3.16 1.25 4.48
N GLU A 43 -2.58 2.30 5.06
CA GLU A 43 -2.50 2.47 6.52
C GLU A 43 -3.89 2.53 7.17
N ALA A 44 -4.85 3.21 6.55
CA ALA A 44 -6.23 3.25 7.03
C ALA A 44 -6.91 1.88 6.98
N ALA A 45 -6.60 1.05 5.97
CA ALA A 45 -7.09 -0.32 5.89
C ALA A 45 -6.52 -1.19 7.01
N PHE A 46 -5.20 -1.10 7.29
CA PHE A 46 -4.57 -1.80 8.40
C PHE A 46 -5.15 -1.38 9.76
N LYS A 47 -5.34 -0.07 9.96
CA LYS A 47 -5.96 0.45 11.20
C LYS A 47 -7.38 -0.09 11.42
N LYS A 48 -8.18 -0.21 10.35
CA LYS A 48 -9.53 -0.81 10.43
C LYS A 48 -9.50 -2.29 10.84
N LEU A 49 -8.41 -2.99 10.53
CA LEU A 49 -8.20 -4.38 10.91
C LEU A 49 -7.55 -4.51 12.30
N GLY A 50 -7.21 -3.43 12.99
CA GLY A 50 -6.59 -3.45 14.33
C GLY A 50 -5.06 -3.46 14.31
N TYR A 51 -4.43 -3.31 13.14
CA TYR A 51 -2.98 -3.15 13.05
C TYR A 51 -2.59 -1.67 13.21
N SER A 52 -1.63 -1.40 14.08
CA SER A 52 -1.10 -0.07 14.38
C SER A 52 0.43 -0.02 14.38
N GLY A 53 1.09 -1.10 13.95
CA GLY A 53 2.55 -1.13 13.80
C GLY A 53 3.06 -0.29 12.61
N PRO A 54 4.38 -0.06 12.53
CA PRO A 54 4.98 0.72 11.46
C PRO A 54 4.85 0.01 10.11
N VAL A 55 4.55 0.77 9.05
CA VAL A 55 4.32 0.26 7.69
C VAL A 55 5.47 0.64 6.76
N SER A 56 6.09 -0.39 6.18
CA SER A 56 7.04 -0.27 5.07
C SER A 56 6.37 -0.78 3.79
N ILE A 57 6.40 0.02 2.73
CA ILE A 57 5.80 -0.32 1.44
C ILE A 57 6.93 -0.39 0.42
N THR A 58 6.93 -1.44 -0.39
CA THR A 58 7.85 -1.61 -1.51
C THR A 58 7.03 -1.89 -2.76
N ALA A 59 7.02 -0.91 -3.65
CA ALA A 59 6.37 -1.03 -4.95
C ALA A 59 7.40 -1.48 -6.01
N TYR A 60 7.02 -2.41 -6.87
CA TYR A 60 7.86 -2.88 -7.97
C TYR A 60 7.04 -2.98 -9.26
N GLY A 61 7.70 -2.83 -10.40
CA GLY A 61 7.07 -2.83 -11.72
C GLY A 61 7.96 -2.17 -12.78
N ASP A 62 7.43 -1.99 -13.99
CA ASP A 62 8.13 -1.23 -15.02
C ASP A 62 8.04 0.28 -14.74
N LEU A 63 9.04 0.79 -14.03
CA LEU A 63 9.13 2.22 -13.70
C LEU A 63 9.33 3.10 -14.92
N LYS A 64 9.81 2.57 -16.06
CA LYS A 64 9.96 3.37 -17.29
C LYS A 64 8.62 3.55 -17.99
N ALA A 65 7.74 2.55 -17.92
CA ALA A 65 6.39 2.62 -18.42
C ALA A 65 5.44 3.41 -17.49
N THR A 66 5.83 3.63 -16.23
CA THR A 66 5.01 4.34 -15.24
C THR A 66 5.15 5.87 -15.38
N PRO A 67 4.05 6.63 -15.45
CA PRO A 67 4.12 8.10 -15.50
C PRO A 67 4.93 8.70 -14.34
N VAL A 68 5.88 9.58 -14.66
CA VAL A 68 6.82 10.16 -13.68
C VAL A 68 6.13 10.88 -12.52
N HIS A 69 4.97 11.49 -12.77
CA HIS A 69 4.22 12.20 -11.73
C HIS A 69 3.64 11.24 -10.69
N LEU A 70 3.30 10.01 -11.07
CA LEU A 70 2.86 8.96 -10.15
C LEU A 70 4.04 8.47 -9.31
N LEU A 71 5.19 8.19 -9.94
CA LEU A 71 6.40 7.79 -9.21
C LEU A 71 6.85 8.85 -8.19
N ARG A 72 6.80 10.13 -8.56
CA ARG A 72 7.07 11.23 -7.64
C ARG A 72 6.04 11.30 -6.51
N GLY A 73 4.77 11.09 -6.82
CA GLY A 73 3.70 11.05 -5.82
C GLY A 73 3.93 9.93 -4.80
N LEU A 74 4.23 8.71 -5.27
CA LEU A 74 4.57 7.56 -4.42
C LEU A 74 5.80 7.85 -3.55
N SER A 75 6.91 8.25 -4.18
CA SER A 75 8.17 8.52 -3.49
C SER A 75 8.04 9.61 -2.41
N SER A 76 7.23 10.65 -2.67
CA SER A 76 6.97 11.71 -1.68
C SER A 76 6.27 11.23 -0.40
N THR A 77 5.66 10.03 -0.44
CA THR A 77 5.02 9.41 0.73
C THR A 77 5.89 8.32 1.39
N GLY A 78 7.08 8.04 0.86
CA GLY A 78 7.95 6.97 1.36
C GLY A 78 7.55 5.57 0.88
N VAL A 79 6.91 5.50 -0.29
CA VAL A 79 6.77 4.28 -1.10
C VAL A 79 7.96 4.16 -2.05
#